data_AF-A0A2D6R2L0-F1
#
_entry.id   AF-A0A2D6R2L0-F1
#
_cell.length_a   1.000
_cell.length_b   1.000
_cell.length_c   1.000
_cell.angle_alpha   90.00
_cell.angle_beta   90.00
_cell.angle_gamma   90.00
#
_symmetry.space_group_name_H-M   'P 1'
#
loop_
_entity.id
_entity.type
_entity.pdbx_description
1 polymer ?
#
loop_
_entity_poly.entity_id
_entity_poly.type
_entity_poly.pdbx_seq_one_letter_code
_entity_poly.pdbx_strand_id
1 'polypeptide(L)'
;MTSPFDALPEPKKPGMPRRLPYAVAATWVLAVLPVQAHVKWFSEFDFNDRPLTLGEAVTPTFIALAGLSMATIALFVYLDRHLASTVWYLRVSEWLEARRGQSVLVMRIGLGATLLLSWQAGTLFVPEGTVSESVGWFQFLVAFLLLFDTAVPLAGIGVMVLFVLGLSLYGAFHMLDYTFFIGVGYYLAVSRSTTPALRGSGVPALYTTLGFSLCWAALEKIVYPQWSSYLLDVHPQLTLGFEPSFFLIGATFVEMSLGYLLIICLLQRPLALLITLVFFLTTMVFGKTEVIGHTIIHAALLVFLLEGPGERYGAPISFLERIHLRTTFAAVSFAFLLAVLMVPYVYITQRTYLANQSAAGTVASGEPRVFFLEPRDGAIVSSPVTFRFGAENFRIEAVAHRQGRDGAGHYQLGVDAECLPPGVIVPDGQPWIHFPDATSEIVVQLEPGPHRFCRQPGDSEHRTLPGDGLAAAIRITVR
;
A
#
# COMPACT_ATOMS: atom_id res chain seq x y z
N MET A 1 62.72 37.63 20.94
CA MET A 1 62.19 36.25 21.04
C MET A 1 60.71 36.33 21.33
N THR A 2 59.90 36.12 20.29
CA THR A 2 58.44 36.01 20.38
C THR A 2 58.07 34.78 19.54
N SER A 3 57.36 33.85 20.18
CA SER A 3 57.07 32.49 19.69
C SER A 3 56.14 32.49 18.47
N PRO A 4 56.37 31.65 17.43
CA PRO A 4 55.52 31.56 16.25
C PRO A 4 54.46 30.47 16.43
N PHE A 5 53.51 30.67 17.34
CA PHE A 5 52.36 29.75 17.52
C PHE A 5 51.09 30.53 17.86
N ASP A 6 50.68 31.44 16.97
CA ASP A 6 49.34 32.01 17.00
C ASP A 6 48.81 32.14 15.57
N ALA A 7 47.89 31.24 15.21
CA ALA A 7 46.78 31.39 14.24
C ALA A 7 46.42 30.04 13.60
N LEU A 8 45.75 29.17 14.37
CA LEU A 8 44.84 28.18 13.77
C LEU A 8 43.42 28.76 13.84
N PRO A 9 42.67 28.85 12.72
CA PRO A 9 41.31 29.35 12.76
C PRO A 9 40.41 28.39 13.54
N GLU A 10 39.60 28.94 14.46
CA GLU A 10 38.61 28.17 15.22
C GLU A 10 37.65 27.42 14.28
N PRO A 11 37.25 26.17 14.62
CA PRO A 11 36.24 25.46 13.87
C PRO A 11 34.88 26.18 13.98
N LYS A 12 34.32 26.57 12.83
CA LYS A 12 32.95 27.11 12.74
C LYS A 12 31.96 26.10 13.33
N LYS A 13 31.26 26.49 14.39
CA LYS A 13 30.13 25.73 14.95
C LYS A 13 29.10 25.46 13.84
N PRO A 14 28.65 24.21 13.65
CA PRO A 14 27.62 23.92 12.66
C PRO A 14 26.30 24.57 13.10
N GLY A 15 25.81 25.50 12.29
CA GLY A 15 24.50 26.12 12.48
C GLY A 15 23.40 25.07 12.36
N MET A 16 22.56 24.97 13.39
CA MET A 16 21.38 24.10 13.41
C MET A 16 20.50 24.37 12.17
N PRO A 17 20.15 23.36 11.35
CA PRO A 17 19.32 23.58 10.18
C PRO A 17 17.90 23.97 10.61
N ARG A 18 17.50 25.21 10.31
CA ARG A 18 16.15 25.79 10.48
C ARG A 18 15.06 25.14 9.60
N ARG A 19 15.14 23.84 9.33
CA ARG A 19 14.21 23.13 8.41
C ARG A 19 13.24 22.16 9.08
N LEU A 20 13.33 22.01 10.41
CA LEU A 20 12.43 21.13 11.17
C LEU A 20 10.93 21.53 11.17
N PRO A 21 10.51 22.81 11.03
CA PRO A 21 9.07 23.13 11.09
C PRO A 21 8.31 22.84 9.78
N TYR A 22 9.00 22.56 8.67
CA TYR A 22 8.33 22.30 7.38
C TYR A 22 7.82 20.87 7.23
N ALA A 23 8.45 19.90 7.90
CA ALA A 23 8.02 18.49 7.87
C ALA A 23 6.71 18.25 8.64
N VAL A 24 6.49 19.01 9.72
CA VAL A 24 5.23 18.98 10.49
C VAL A 24 4.12 19.74 9.76
N ALA A 25 4.43 20.80 9.02
CA ALA A 25 3.42 21.52 8.24
C ALA A 25 2.91 20.69 7.04
N ALA A 26 3.76 19.88 6.41
CA ALA A 26 3.39 19.05 5.26
C ALA A 26 2.40 17.94 5.63
N THR A 27 2.49 17.36 6.83
CA THR A 27 1.56 16.32 7.29
C THR A 27 0.17 16.86 7.62
N TRP A 28 0.05 18.12 8.05
CA TRP A 28 -1.26 18.76 8.32
C TRP A 28 -2.00 19.18 7.04
N VAL A 29 -1.30 19.53 5.95
CA VAL A 29 -1.94 19.90 4.67
C VAL A 29 -2.56 18.69 3.97
N LEU A 30 -2.04 17.48 4.20
CA LEU A 30 -2.59 16.24 3.63
C LEU A 30 -3.90 15.78 4.30
N ALA A 31 -4.25 16.31 5.48
CA ALA A 31 -5.44 15.92 6.24
C ALA A 31 -6.77 16.47 5.67
N VAL A 32 -6.74 17.22 4.56
CA VAL A 32 -7.91 17.90 3.97
C VAL A 32 -8.34 17.29 2.63
N LEU A 33 -7.60 16.33 2.07
CA LEU A 33 -7.89 15.80 0.74
C LEU A 33 -8.89 14.62 0.78
N PRO A 34 -9.87 14.57 -0.15
CA PRO A 34 -10.79 13.45 -0.24
C PRO A 34 -10.04 12.16 -0.54
N VAL A 35 -10.32 11.12 0.25
CA VAL A 35 -9.79 9.78 0.03
C VAL A 35 -10.77 9.04 -0.87
N GLN A 36 -10.32 8.66 -2.06
CA GLN A 36 -11.07 7.81 -2.99
C GLN A 36 -10.64 6.35 -2.78
N ALA A 37 -11.59 5.42 -2.87
CA ALA A 37 -11.30 3.99 -2.86
C ALA A 37 -10.56 3.59 -4.14
N HIS A 38 -9.35 3.04 -3.98
CA HIS A 38 -8.59 2.41 -5.06
C HIS A 38 -8.17 1.00 -4.61
N VAL A 39 -7.36 0.27 -5.38
CA VAL A 39 -6.96 -1.13 -5.08
C VAL A 39 -5.54 -1.11 -4.48
N LYS A 40 -5.16 -2.09 -3.65
CA LYS A 40 -3.81 -2.26 -3.06
C LYS A 40 -3.31 -3.64 -3.52
N TRP A 41 -1.99 -3.78 -3.72
CA TRP A 41 -1.37 -4.72 -4.70
C TRP A 41 -1.89 -6.15 -4.70
N PHE A 42 -2.39 -6.62 -3.56
CA PHE A 42 -2.66 -8.01 -3.29
C PHE A 42 -4.01 -8.25 -2.58
N SER A 43 -4.79 -7.19 -2.36
CA SER A 43 -6.01 -7.26 -1.55
C SER A 43 -7.12 -6.40 -2.15
N GLU A 44 -8.30 -7.01 -2.29
CA GLU A 44 -9.53 -6.22 -2.40
C GLU A 44 -9.71 -5.47 -1.08
N PHE A 45 -9.85 -4.15 -1.16
CA PHE A 45 -10.01 -3.32 0.02
C PHE A 45 -11.12 -2.30 -0.20
N ASP A 46 -11.78 -1.93 0.89
CA ASP A 46 -12.83 -0.94 0.87
C ASP A 46 -12.65 -0.01 2.07
N PHE A 47 -12.67 1.31 1.84
CA PHE A 47 -12.64 2.29 2.94
C PHE A 47 -13.91 2.27 3.80
N ASN A 48 -14.92 1.46 3.44
CA ASN A 48 -16.01 1.09 4.33
C ASN A 48 -15.64 -0.02 5.34
N ASP A 49 -14.48 -0.67 5.19
CA ASP A 49 -13.96 -1.54 6.24
C ASP A 49 -13.59 -0.67 7.45
N ARG A 50 -13.95 -1.14 8.65
CA ARG A 50 -13.66 -0.39 9.87
C ARG A 50 -12.14 -0.45 10.17
N PRO A 51 -11.43 0.69 10.19
CA PRO A 51 -10.06 0.72 10.68
C PRO A 51 -10.04 0.51 12.20
N LEU A 52 -8.97 -0.11 12.69
CA LEU A 52 -8.71 -0.16 14.13
C LEU A 52 -8.41 1.26 14.67
N THR A 53 -8.87 1.52 15.88
CA THR A 53 -8.52 2.74 16.63
C THR A 53 -7.12 2.60 17.24
N LEU A 54 -6.52 3.71 17.71
CA LEU A 54 -5.23 3.66 18.41
C LEU A 54 -5.29 2.75 19.64
N GLY A 55 -6.42 2.73 20.37
CA GLY A 55 -6.58 1.87 21.55
C GLY A 55 -6.65 0.39 21.21
N GLU A 56 -7.19 0.03 20.04
CA GLU A 56 -7.26 -1.35 19.55
C GLU A 56 -5.94 -1.80 18.93
N ALA A 57 -5.24 -0.92 18.21
CA ALA A 57 -3.99 -1.23 17.54
C ALA A 57 -2.79 -1.38 18.52
N VAL A 58 -2.78 -0.60 19.62
CA VAL A 58 -1.68 -0.62 20.61
C VAL A 58 -1.89 -1.75 21.62
N THR A 59 -1.63 -2.98 21.17
CA THR A 59 -1.69 -4.19 22.01
C THR A 59 -0.40 -4.41 22.82
N PRO A 60 -0.39 -5.32 23.81
CA PRO A 60 0.86 -5.72 24.48
C PRO A 60 1.93 -6.24 23.51
N THR A 61 1.51 -6.99 22.48
CA THR A 61 2.38 -7.46 21.40
C THR A 61 2.99 -6.30 20.61
N PHE A 62 2.19 -5.28 20.29
CA PHE A 62 2.67 -4.05 19.65
C PHE A 62 3.74 -3.37 20.50
N ILE A 63 3.49 -3.18 21.79
CA ILE A 63 4.44 -2.53 22.71
C ILE A 63 5.74 -3.33 22.82
N ALA A 64 5.64 -4.67 22.93
CA ALA A 64 6.80 -5.55 23.00
C ALA A 64 7.65 -5.49 21.72
N LEU A 65 7.03 -5.53 20.54
CA LEU A 65 7.72 -5.46 19.26
C LEU A 65 8.28 -4.07 18.98
N ALA A 66 7.61 -3.00 19.42
CA ALA A 66 8.17 -1.65 19.40
C ALA A 66 9.44 -1.54 20.24
N GLY A 67 9.41 -2.06 21.47
CA GLY A 67 10.58 -2.12 22.35
C GLY A 67 11.72 -2.96 21.77
N LEU A 68 11.39 -4.12 21.18
CA LEU A 68 12.37 -4.98 20.50
C LEU A 68 13.00 -4.26 19.30
N SER A 69 12.20 -3.53 18.51
CA SER A 69 12.68 -2.75 17.37
C SER A 69 13.63 -1.65 17.81
N MET A 70 13.30 -0.91 18.87
CA MET A 70 14.19 0.09 19.48
C MET A 70 15.52 -0.52 19.95
N ALA A 71 15.47 -1.67 20.62
CA ALA A 71 16.67 -2.40 21.06
C ALA A 71 17.51 -2.89 19.86
N THR A 72 16.86 -3.34 18.80
CA THR A 72 17.51 -3.83 17.57
C THR A 72 18.17 -2.69 16.81
N ILE A 73 17.49 -1.55 16.66
CA ILE A 73 18.04 -0.34 16.06
C ILE A 73 19.23 0.17 16.87
N ALA A 74 19.13 0.16 18.21
CA ALA A 74 20.23 0.50 19.09
C ALA A 74 21.45 -0.41 18.84
N LEU A 75 21.24 -1.73 18.74
CA LEU A 75 22.27 -2.71 18.40
C LEU A 75 22.88 -2.42 17.02
N PHE A 76 22.06 -2.09 16.02
CA PHE A 76 22.51 -1.81 14.66
C PHE A 76 23.42 -0.58 14.57
N VAL A 77 23.26 0.42 15.43
CA VAL A 77 24.20 1.55 15.52
C VAL A 77 25.60 1.07 15.94
N TYR A 78 25.70 0.08 16.83
CA TYR A 78 26.97 -0.53 17.21
C TYR A 78 27.53 -1.42 16.10
N LEU A 79 26.67 -2.25 15.48
CA LEU A 79 27.08 -3.14 14.39
C LEU A 79 27.57 -2.36 13.17
N ASP A 80 26.93 -1.24 12.82
CA ASP A 80 27.34 -0.37 11.71
C ASP A 80 28.76 0.15 11.91
N ARG A 81 29.07 0.64 13.13
CA ARG A 81 30.41 1.08 13.50
C ARG A 81 31.44 -0.05 13.41
N HIS A 82 31.09 -1.24 13.90
CA HIS A 82 31.99 -2.40 13.88
C HIS A 82 32.25 -2.87 12.44
N LEU A 83 31.19 -2.99 11.65
CA LEU A 83 31.25 -3.39 10.24
C LEU A 83 32.10 -2.43 9.42
N ALA A 84 31.96 -1.12 9.64
CA ALA A 84 32.76 -0.08 8.99
C ALA A 84 34.27 -0.20 9.24
N SER A 85 34.70 -0.86 10.33
CA SER A 85 36.12 -1.09 10.63
C SER A 85 36.67 -2.40 10.04
N THR A 86 35.83 -3.23 9.43
CA THR A 86 36.22 -4.56 8.99
C THR A 86 36.81 -4.56 7.58
N VAL A 87 37.99 -5.18 7.40
CA VAL A 87 38.75 -5.16 6.15
C VAL A 87 37.96 -5.72 4.95
N TRP A 88 37.21 -6.81 5.14
CA TRP A 88 36.42 -7.39 4.04
C TRP A 88 35.34 -6.41 3.56
N TYR A 89 34.70 -5.70 4.49
CA TYR A 89 33.63 -4.75 4.19
C TYR A 89 34.19 -3.55 3.43
N LEU A 90 35.36 -3.04 3.83
CA LEU A 90 36.06 -1.97 3.13
C LEU A 90 36.39 -2.36 1.68
N ARG A 91 36.92 -3.56 1.43
CA ARG A 91 37.19 -4.04 0.05
C ARG A 91 35.94 -4.09 -0.81
N VAL A 92 34.84 -4.59 -0.25
CA VAL A 92 33.55 -4.65 -0.97
C VAL A 92 33.02 -3.24 -1.23
N SER A 93 33.13 -2.33 -0.25
CA SER A 93 32.72 -0.93 -0.39
C SER A 93 33.50 -0.22 -1.50
N GLU A 94 34.83 -0.38 -1.52
CA GLU A 94 35.71 0.18 -2.56
C GLU A 94 35.36 -0.37 -3.95
N TRP A 95 35.10 -1.68 -4.05
CA TRP A 95 34.68 -2.32 -5.31
C TRP A 95 33.34 -1.76 -5.82
N LEU A 96 32.38 -1.52 -4.92
CA LEU A 96 31.09 -0.92 -5.27
C LEU A 96 31.22 0.58 -5.60
N GLU A 97 32.02 1.33 -4.85
CA GLU A 97 32.29 2.76 -5.09
C GLU A 97 32.92 3.02 -6.45
N ALA A 98 33.83 2.15 -6.90
CA ALA A 98 34.39 2.21 -8.25
C ALA A 98 33.31 2.13 -9.36
N ARG A 99 32.12 1.63 -9.03
CA ARG A 99 30.96 1.49 -9.94
C ARG A 99 29.86 2.52 -9.70
N ARG A 100 30.06 3.49 -8.80
CA ARG A 100 29.12 4.58 -8.50
C ARG A 100 28.70 5.37 -9.75
N GLY A 101 29.56 5.48 -10.76
CA GLY A 101 29.22 6.11 -12.04
C GLY A 101 28.04 5.46 -12.76
N GLN A 102 27.67 4.22 -12.41
CA GLN A 102 26.56 3.48 -13.00
C GLN A 102 25.22 3.72 -12.30
N SER A 103 25.16 4.42 -11.15
CA SER A 103 23.93 4.60 -10.37
C SER A 103 22.78 5.20 -11.19
N VAL A 104 23.07 6.23 -12.00
CA VAL A 104 22.06 6.87 -12.85
C VAL A 104 21.58 5.91 -13.95
N LEU A 105 22.47 5.09 -14.51
CA LEU A 105 22.11 4.09 -15.51
C LEU A 105 21.19 3.01 -14.91
N VAL A 106 21.54 2.50 -13.73
CA VAL A 106 20.71 1.52 -12.99
C VAL A 106 19.30 2.08 -12.77
N MET A 107 19.20 3.33 -12.30
CA MET A 107 17.91 3.98 -12.09
C MET A 107 17.13 4.16 -13.39
N ARG A 108 17.79 4.56 -14.49
CA ARG A 108 17.16 4.68 -15.82
C ARG A 108 16.61 3.36 -16.31
N ILE A 109 17.35 2.26 -16.16
CA ILE A 109 16.92 0.92 -16.58
C ILE A 109 15.72 0.48 -15.74
N GLY A 110 15.81 0.57 -14.42
CA GLY A 110 14.74 0.15 -13.52
C GLY A 110 13.45 0.95 -13.70
N LEU A 111 13.55 2.27 -13.78
CA LEU A 111 12.40 3.14 -14.06
C LEU A 111 11.83 2.87 -15.46
N GLY A 112 12.69 2.77 -16.48
CA GLY A 112 12.25 2.48 -17.85
C GLY A 112 11.48 1.16 -17.92
N ALA A 113 12.00 0.10 -17.30
CA ALA A 113 11.31 -1.20 -17.22
C ALA A 113 9.97 -1.07 -16.49
N THR A 114 9.93 -0.37 -15.35
CA THR A 114 8.70 -0.16 -14.57
C THR A 114 7.64 0.56 -15.40
N LEU A 115 7.98 1.69 -16.02
CA LEU A 115 7.04 2.48 -16.81
C LEU A 115 6.55 1.73 -18.06
N LEU A 116 7.38 0.91 -18.70
CA LEU A 116 6.99 0.08 -19.84
C LEU A 116 6.06 -1.06 -19.42
N LEU A 117 6.34 -1.72 -18.30
CA LEU A 117 5.48 -2.77 -17.75
C LEU A 117 4.11 -2.22 -17.35
N SER A 118 4.07 -1.07 -16.67
CA SER A 118 2.82 -0.39 -16.32
C SER A 118 2.07 0.08 -17.56
N TRP A 119 2.78 0.60 -18.58
CA TRP A 119 2.17 1.02 -19.83
C TRP A 119 1.50 -0.15 -20.56
N GLN A 120 2.19 -1.29 -20.66
CA GLN A 120 1.62 -2.51 -21.22
C GLN A 120 0.40 -3.01 -20.43
N ALA A 121 0.41 -2.82 -19.11
CA ALA A 121 -0.71 -3.18 -18.23
C ALA A 121 -1.88 -2.18 -18.30
N GLY A 122 -1.72 -1.03 -18.97
CA GLY A 122 -2.74 0.03 -18.99
C GLY A 122 -2.88 0.78 -17.67
N THR A 123 -1.83 0.79 -16.84
CA THR A 123 -1.83 1.36 -15.49
C THR A 123 -0.75 2.44 -15.32
N LEU A 124 -0.86 3.23 -14.26
CA LEU A 124 0.11 4.27 -13.90
C LEU A 124 1.03 3.79 -12.77
N PHE A 125 2.33 3.74 -13.03
CA PHE A 125 3.43 3.30 -12.12
C PHE A 125 3.40 1.85 -11.61
N VAL A 126 2.22 1.37 -11.24
CA VAL A 126 1.95 0.19 -10.44
C VAL A 126 0.80 -0.55 -11.12
N PRO A 127 0.66 -1.88 -10.99
CA PRO A 127 -0.31 -2.66 -11.78
C PRO A 127 -1.77 -2.50 -11.31
N GLU A 128 -2.27 -1.27 -11.10
CA GLU A 128 -3.61 -1.00 -10.58
C GLU A 128 -4.27 0.22 -11.22
N GLY A 129 -5.58 0.13 -11.46
CA GLY A 129 -6.40 1.20 -12.01
C GLY A 129 -6.09 1.53 -13.47
N THR A 130 -7.07 1.35 -14.34
CA THR A 130 -6.91 1.70 -15.76
C THR A 130 -6.78 3.21 -15.90
N VAL A 131 -5.79 3.64 -16.69
CA VAL A 131 -5.63 5.06 -17.04
C VAL A 131 -6.04 5.32 -18.48
N SER A 132 -6.44 6.56 -18.75
CA SER A 132 -6.72 6.98 -20.12
C SER A 132 -5.48 6.81 -21.01
N GLU A 133 -5.69 6.52 -22.29
CA GLU A 133 -4.60 6.30 -23.26
C GLU A 133 -3.59 7.45 -23.30
N SER A 134 -4.03 8.70 -23.13
CA SER A 134 -3.16 9.88 -23.11
C SER A 134 -2.11 9.83 -21.99
N VAL A 135 -2.51 9.37 -20.80
CA VAL A 135 -1.64 9.18 -19.64
C VAL A 135 -0.67 8.04 -19.90
N GLY A 136 -1.15 6.95 -20.48
CA GLY A 136 -0.31 5.85 -20.93
C GLY A 136 0.77 6.31 -21.92
N TRP A 137 0.39 7.04 -22.97
CA TRP A 137 1.35 7.58 -23.95
C TRP A 137 2.32 8.59 -23.36
N PHE A 138 1.89 9.40 -22.38
CA PHE A 138 2.80 10.27 -21.64
C PHE A 138 3.79 9.46 -20.79
N GLN A 139 3.35 8.39 -20.12
CA GLN A 139 4.23 7.46 -19.41
C GLN A 139 5.25 6.80 -20.36
N PHE A 140 4.80 6.36 -21.53
CA PHE A 140 5.69 5.84 -22.57
C PHE A 140 6.71 6.88 -23.05
N LEU A 141 6.29 8.14 -23.24
CA LEU A 141 7.20 9.23 -23.58
C LEU A 141 8.26 9.42 -22.50
N VAL A 142 7.89 9.40 -21.22
CA VAL A 142 8.85 9.48 -20.11
C VAL A 142 9.84 8.30 -20.16
N ALA A 143 9.36 7.08 -20.42
CA ALA A 143 10.22 5.92 -20.60
C ALA A 143 11.18 6.07 -21.80
N PHE A 144 10.69 6.60 -22.92
CA PHE A 144 11.50 6.88 -24.12
C PHE A 144 12.59 7.91 -23.85
N LEU A 145 12.30 8.97 -23.09
CA LEU A 145 13.29 9.98 -22.72
C LEU A 145 14.44 9.39 -21.90
N LEU A 146 14.22 8.32 -21.12
CA LEU A 146 15.27 7.64 -20.35
C LEU A 146 16.33 6.96 -21.24
N LEU A 147 16.07 6.76 -22.54
CA LEU A 147 17.07 6.23 -23.48
C LEU A 147 18.18 7.25 -23.77
N PHE A 148 17.87 8.54 -23.71
CA PHE A 148 18.80 9.61 -24.04
C PHE A 148 19.40 10.23 -22.78
N ASP A 149 20.71 10.11 -22.62
CA ASP A 149 21.43 10.60 -21.43
C ASP A 149 21.24 12.11 -21.18
N THR A 150 21.04 12.90 -22.23
CA THR A 150 20.78 14.34 -22.15
C THR A 150 19.36 14.68 -21.71
N ALA A 151 18.39 13.78 -21.93
CA ALA A 151 16.98 13.98 -21.60
C ALA A 151 16.60 13.45 -20.21
N VAL A 152 17.52 12.79 -19.50
CA VAL A 152 17.29 12.21 -18.17
C VAL A 152 16.68 13.21 -17.16
N PRO A 153 17.13 14.48 -17.06
CA PRO A 153 16.51 15.43 -16.16
C PRO A 153 15.03 15.70 -16.49
N LEU A 154 14.70 15.76 -17.77
CA LEU A 154 13.32 15.96 -18.25
C LEU A 154 12.45 14.73 -17.93
N ALA A 155 12.99 13.52 -18.11
CA ALA A 155 12.30 12.30 -17.69
C ALA A 155 12.02 12.30 -16.18
N GLY A 156 12.98 12.74 -15.36
CA GLY A 156 12.80 12.91 -13.91
C GLY A 156 11.65 13.85 -13.56
N ILE A 157 11.55 15.00 -14.23
CA ILE A 157 10.41 15.92 -14.09
C ILE A 157 9.11 15.24 -14.54
N GLY A 158 9.15 14.48 -15.65
CA GLY A 158 8.01 13.72 -16.16
C GLY A 158 7.45 12.73 -15.13
N VAL A 159 8.31 12.01 -14.39
CA VAL A 159 7.89 11.14 -13.28
C VAL A 159 7.20 11.93 -12.18
N MET A 160 7.71 13.11 -11.82
CA MET A 160 7.06 13.94 -10.81
C MET A 160 5.67 14.43 -11.28
N VAL A 161 5.52 14.76 -12.57
CA VAL A 161 4.23 15.12 -13.17
C VAL A 161 3.26 13.92 -13.14
N LEU A 162 3.73 12.72 -13.49
CA LEU A 162 2.94 11.49 -13.39
C LEU A 162 2.50 11.23 -11.93
N PHE A 163 3.36 11.50 -10.94
CA PHE A 163 3.01 11.39 -9.52
C PHE A 163 1.91 12.38 -9.12
N VAL A 164 2.01 13.64 -9.56
CA VAL A 164 0.97 14.65 -9.30
C VAL A 164 -0.35 14.27 -9.98
N LEU A 165 -0.30 13.72 -11.19
CA LEU A 165 -1.49 13.18 -11.84
C LEU A 165 -2.08 12.01 -11.04
N GLY A 166 -1.24 11.10 -10.53
CA GLY A 166 -1.65 10.01 -9.65
C GLY A 166 -2.39 10.52 -8.40
N LEU A 167 -2.00 11.67 -7.82
CA LEU A 167 -2.74 12.27 -6.70
C LEU A 167 -4.19 12.62 -7.07
N SER A 168 -4.41 13.06 -8.32
CA SER A 168 -5.76 13.40 -8.80
C SER A 168 -6.58 12.17 -9.18
N LEU A 169 -5.93 11.10 -9.65
CA LEU A 169 -6.59 9.88 -10.09
C LEU A 169 -6.89 8.91 -8.95
N TYR A 170 -5.95 8.78 -8.01
CA TYR A 170 -5.98 7.77 -6.96
C TYR A 170 -6.10 8.35 -5.53
N GLY A 171 -6.04 9.67 -5.40
CA GLY A 171 -6.08 10.34 -4.11
C GLY A 171 -4.73 10.33 -3.36
N ALA A 172 -4.58 11.27 -2.44
CA ALA A 172 -3.31 11.48 -1.74
C ALA A 172 -2.93 10.31 -0.83
N PHE A 173 -3.90 9.72 -0.11
CA PHE A 173 -3.63 8.64 0.84
C PHE A 173 -3.01 7.40 0.18
N HIS A 174 -3.52 7.00 -0.98
CA HIS A 174 -2.97 5.90 -1.77
C HIS A 174 -1.58 6.25 -2.33
N MET A 175 -1.40 7.46 -2.84
CA MET A 175 -0.11 7.89 -3.39
C MET A 175 1.02 8.01 -2.35
N LEU A 176 0.71 8.05 -1.05
CA LEU A 176 1.72 8.04 0.01
C LEU A 176 2.47 6.70 0.09
N ASP A 177 1.88 5.59 -0.36
CA ASP A 177 2.58 4.31 -0.52
C ASP A 177 3.71 4.43 -1.55
N TYR A 178 3.59 5.37 -2.51
CA TYR A 178 4.44 5.45 -3.70
C TYR A 178 5.34 6.69 -3.74
N THR A 179 5.55 7.39 -2.63
CA THR A 179 6.40 8.59 -2.60
C THR A 179 7.83 8.35 -3.12
N PHE A 180 8.32 7.11 -3.13
CA PHE A 180 9.60 6.80 -3.78
C PHE A 180 9.66 7.23 -5.25
N PHE A 181 8.54 7.28 -6.00
CA PHE A 181 8.53 7.81 -7.37
C PHE A 181 8.87 9.30 -7.42
N ILE A 182 8.42 10.12 -6.46
CA ILE A 182 8.83 11.53 -6.41
C ILE A 182 10.34 11.65 -6.09
N GLY A 183 10.88 10.76 -5.26
CA GLY A 183 12.31 10.67 -5.00
C GLY A 183 13.13 10.27 -6.22
N VAL A 184 12.66 9.28 -6.99
CA VAL A 184 13.24 8.84 -8.26
C VAL A 184 13.22 9.98 -9.29
N GLY A 185 12.07 10.64 -9.44
CA GLY A 185 11.93 11.77 -10.34
C GLY A 185 12.90 12.90 -10.00
N TYR A 186 12.99 13.26 -8.71
CA TYR A 186 13.93 14.27 -8.23
C TYR A 186 15.39 13.85 -8.45
N TYR A 187 15.76 12.61 -8.12
CA TYR A 187 17.11 12.08 -8.33
C TYR A 187 17.56 12.20 -9.80
N LEU A 188 16.69 11.84 -10.74
CA LEU A 188 16.98 11.97 -12.16
C LEU A 188 17.00 13.44 -12.61
N ALA A 189 16.08 14.27 -12.11
CA ALA A 189 16.01 15.71 -12.42
C ALA A 189 17.30 16.45 -12.04
N VAL A 190 17.92 16.12 -10.90
CA VAL A 190 19.14 16.78 -10.44
C VAL A 190 20.44 16.10 -10.89
N SER A 191 20.37 14.92 -11.52
CA SER A 191 21.52 14.08 -11.87
C SER A 191 22.59 14.80 -12.71
N ARG A 192 22.19 15.73 -13.58
CA ARG A 192 23.07 16.52 -14.45
C ARG A 192 23.30 17.96 -13.99
N SER A 193 22.87 18.31 -12.77
CA SER A 193 23.08 19.67 -12.25
C SER A 193 24.58 20.02 -12.21
N THR A 194 24.92 21.21 -12.71
CA THR A 194 26.26 21.80 -12.61
C THR A 194 26.63 22.12 -11.15
N THR A 195 25.63 22.34 -10.30
CA THR A 195 25.81 22.57 -8.86
C THR A 195 26.02 21.24 -8.13
N PRO A 196 27.20 20.98 -7.54
CA PRO A 196 27.51 19.69 -6.95
C PRO A 196 26.65 19.34 -5.73
N ALA A 197 26.19 20.34 -4.98
CA ALA A 197 25.29 20.17 -3.84
C ALA A 197 23.90 19.70 -4.28
N LEU A 198 23.34 20.32 -5.33
CA LEU A 198 22.04 19.94 -5.90
C LEU A 198 22.10 18.57 -6.57
N ARG A 199 23.19 18.23 -7.24
CA ARG A 199 23.38 16.88 -7.78
C ARG A 199 23.46 15.83 -6.65
N GLY A 200 24.12 16.17 -5.55
CA GLY A 200 24.28 15.28 -4.40
C GLY A 200 23.02 15.09 -3.56
N SER A 201 22.02 15.99 -3.65
CA SER A 201 20.78 15.89 -2.87
C SER A 201 19.81 14.82 -3.38
N GLY A 202 20.03 14.28 -4.59
CA GLY A 202 19.19 13.21 -5.14
C GLY A 202 19.21 11.92 -4.33
N VAL A 203 20.39 11.51 -3.82
CA VAL A 203 20.52 10.26 -3.06
C VAL A 203 19.78 10.32 -1.71
N PRO A 204 19.93 11.38 -0.89
CA PRO A 204 19.12 11.55 0.33
C PRO A 204 17.62 11.61 0.07
N ALA A 205 17.19 12.21 -1.05
CA ALA A 205 15.79 12.24 -1.43
C ALA A 205 15.27 10.82 -1.65
N LEU A 206 15.99 9.98 -2.41
CA LEU A 206 15.64 8.57 -2.60
C LEU A 206 15.53 7.80 -1.29
N TYR A 207 16.54 7.91 -0.40
CA TYR A 207 16.51 7.25 0.91
C TYR A 207 15.29 7.66 1.73
N THR A 208 15.01 8.96 1.77
CA THR A 208 13.92 9.52 2.57
C THR A 208 12.57 9.07 2.03
N THR A 209 12.35 9.15 0.72
CA THR A 209 11.06 8.81 0.12
C THR A 209 10.81 7.30 0.10
N LEU A 210 11.85 6.49 -0.18
CA LEU A 210 11.69 5.03 -0.13
C LEU A 210 11.48 4.55 1.30
N GLY A 211 12.25 5.07 2.24
CA GLY A 211 12.07 4.75 3.66
C GLY A 211 10.70 5.19 4.19
N PHE A 212 10.22 6.38 3.79
CA PHE A 212 8.86 6.83 4.13
C PHE A 212 7.80 5.89 3.57
N SER A 213 7.87 5.55 2.27
CA SER A 213 6.93 4.63 1.63
C SER A 213 6.84 3.28 2.34
N LEU A 214 7.98 2.70 2.74
CA LEU A 214 8.01 1.46 3.53
C LEU A 214 7.36 1.64 4.90
N CYS A 215 7.68 2.71 5.61
CA CYS A 215 7.07 3.01 6.91
C CYS A 215 5.56 3.23 6.80
N TRP A 216 5.09 3.91 5.74
CA TRP A 216 3.69 4.21 5.52
C TRP A 216 2.89 2.94 5.18
N ALA A 217 3.38 2.13 4.24
CA ALA A 217 2.76 0.86 3.86
C ALA A 217 2.74 -0.15 5.02
N ALA A 218 3.72 -0.10 5.92
CA ALA A 218 3.75 -0.97 7.10
C ALA A 218 2.53 -0.75 8.03
N LEU A 219 2.11 0.51 8.21
CA LEU A 219 1.00 0.85 9.13
C LEU A 219 -0.34 0.27 8.70
N GLU A 220 -0.52 -0.03 7.42
CA GLU A 220 -1.71 -0.68 6.92
C GLU A 220 -2.00 -2.00 7.64
N LYS A 221 -0.98 -2.82 7.87
CA LYS A 221 -1.10 -4.17 8.45
C LYS A 221 -1.63 -4.16 9.89
N ILE A 222 -1.49 -3.03 10.60
CA ILE A 222 -2.03 -2.85 11.96
C ILE A 222 -3.34 -2.06 11.99
N VAL A 223 -3.56 -1.14 11.05
CA VAL A 223 -4.79 -0.33 11.02
C VAL A 223 -5.92 -1.06 10.29
N TYR A 224 -5.58 -1.85 9.28
CA TYR A 224 -6.47 -2.69 8.48
C TYR A 224 -5.93 -4.13 8.38
N PRO A 225 -5.81 -4.87 9.50
CA PRO A 225 -5.33 -6.25 9.46
C PRO A 225 -6.14 -7.16 8.52
N GLN A 226 -7.42 -6.85 8.32
CA GLN A 226 -8.33 -7.57 7.42
C GLN A 226 -7.91 -7.50 5.94
N TRP A 227 -7.22 -6.44 5.50
CA TRP A 227 -6.76 -6.34 4.12
C TRP A 227 -5.64 -7.35 3.85
N SER A 228 -4.77 -7.59 4.84
CA SER A 228 -3.68 -8.55 4.72
C SER A 228 -4.08 -9.99 5.10
N SER A 229 -5.19 -10.20 5.82
CA SER A 229 -5.61 -11.55 6.24
C SER A 229 -6.00 -12.44 5.07
N TYR A 230 -6.60 -11.88 4.02
CA TYR A 230 -6.90 -12.63 2.78
C TYR A 230 -5.65 -13.29 2.20
N LEU A 231 -4.54 -12.56 2.14
CA LEU A 231 -3.28 -13.09 1.60
C LEU A 231 -2.71 -14.22 2.45
N LEU A 232 -2.86 -14.15 3.76
CA LEU A 232 -2.41 -15.20 4.66
C LEU A 232 -3.32 -16.43 4.59
N ASP A 233 -4.60 -16.27 4.25
CA ASP A 233 -5.49 -17.40 4.00
C ASP A 233 -5.14 -18.13 2.69
N VAL A 234 -4.79 -17.38 1.63
CA VAL A 234 -4.38 -17.95 0.32
C VAL A 234 -2.95 -18.51 0.37
N HIS A 235 -2.06 -17.86 1.11
CA HIS A 235 -0.64 -18.22 1.22
C HIS A 235 -0.19 -18.39 2.68
N PRO A 236 -0.69 -19.39 3.42
CA PRO A 236 -0.41 -19.57 4.85
C PRO A 236 1.08 -19.79 5.15
N GLN A 237 1.85 -20.31 4.20
CA GLN A 237 3.31 -20.43 4.28
C GLN A 237 4.04 -19.11 4.55
N LEU A 238 3.45 -17.95 4.23
CA LEU A 238 4.05 -16.65 4.49
C LEU A 238 4.23 -16.36 5.98
N THR A 239 3.41 -16.95 6.85
CA THR A 239 3.52 -16.70 8.30
C THR A 239 4.70 -17.42 8.95
N LEU A 240 5.40 -18.31 8.21
CA LEU A 240 6.52 -19.12 8.72
C LEU A 240 6.15 -19.95 9.97
N GLY A 241 4.87 -20.30 10.12
CA GLY A 241 4.35 -21.06 11.27
C GLY A 241 3.98 -20.20 12.47
N PHE A 242 4.11 -18.87 12.39
CA PHE A 242 3.56 -17.96 13.40
C PHE A 242 2.05 -17.78 13.22
N GLU A 243 1.40 -17.38 14.31
CA GLU A 243 -0.02 -16.99 14.28
C GLU A 243 -0.19 -15.74 13.41
N PRO A 244 -1.23 -15.67 12.53
CA PRO A 244 -1.38 -14.58 11.56
C PRO A 244 -1.38 -13.17 12.16
N SER A 245 -2.08 -12.94 13.27
CA SER A 245 -2.12 -11.62 13.91
C SER A 245 -0.76 -11.20 14.46
N PHE A 246 -0.01 -12.12 15.07
CA PHE A 246 1.36 -11.88 15.49
C PHE A 246 2.27 -11.60 14.30
N PHE A 247 2.14 -12.37 13.23
CA PHE A 247 2.93 -12.18 12.01
C PHE A 247 2.71 -10.80 11.38
N LEU A 248 1.46 -10.33 11.27
CA LEU A 248 1.16 -9.00 10.69
C LEU A 248 1.77 -7.86 11.51
N ILE A 249 1.67 -7.91 12.84
CA ILE A 249 2.30 -6.92 13.71
C ILE A 249 3.84 -7.02 13.59
N GLY A 250 4.39 -8.23 13.56
CA GLY A 250 5.82 -8.48 13.33
C GLY A 250 6.32 -7.88 12.01
N ALA A 251 5.64 -8.16 10.90
CA ALA A 251 5.93 -7.63 9.58
C ALA A 251 5.89 -6.10 9.56
N THR A 252 4.92 -5.50 10.25
CA THR A 252 4.83 -4.04 10.43
C THR A 252 6.10 -3.47 11.05
N PHE A 253 6.58 -4.05 12.15
CA PHE A 253 7.77 -3.57 12.84
C PHE A 253 9.06 -3.83 12.07
N VAL A 254 9.14 -4.93 11.31
CA VAL A 254 10.24 -5.19 10.39
C VAL A 254 10.28 -4.11 9.30
N GLU A 255 9.19 -3.91 8.56
CA GLU A 255 9.11 -2.89 7.50
C GLU A 255 9.35 -1.48 8.02
N MET A 256 8.74 -1.12 9.15
CA MET A 256 8.95 0.17 9.82
C MET A 256 10.41 0.37 10.23
N SER A 257 11.08 -0.67 10.75
CA SER A 257 12.50 -0.60 11.11
C SER A 257 13.39 -0.47 9.88
N LEU A 258 13.15 -1.24 8.82
CA LEU A 258 13.90 -1.17 7.56
C LEU A 258 13.75 0.22 6.91
N GLY A 259 12.52 0.75 6.84
CA GLY A 259 12.23 2.09 6.33
C GLY A 259 12.90 3.18 7.15
N TYR A 260 12.83 3.10 8.49
CA TYR A 260 13.51 4.02 9.38
C TYR A 260 15.03 4.00 9.21
N LEU A 261 15.64 2.81 9.13
CA LEU A 261 17.09 2.66 8.92
C LEU A 261 17.56 3.27 7.59
N LEU A 262 16.74 3.20 6.53
CA LEU A 262 16.99 3.92 5.29
C LEU A 262 16.95 5.45 5.48
N ILE A 263 15.94 5.97 6.19
CA ILE A 263 15.79 7.42 6.47
C ILE A 263 17.01 7.95 7.24
N ILE A 264 17.48 7.22 8.26
CA ILE A 264 18.68 7.61 9.02
C ILE A 264 19.99 7.14 8.37
N CYS A 265 19.91 6.52 7.19
CA CYS A 265 21.07 6.14 6.39
C CYS A 265 22.07 5.24 7.14
N LEU A 266 21.56 4.29 7.95
CA LEU A 266 22.34 3.33 8.73
C LEU A 266 22.39 1.96 8.01
N LEU A 267 23.52 1.25 8.05
CA LEU A 267 23.69 -0.08 7.42
C LEU A 267 23.32 -0.13 5.93
N GLN A 268 23.53 0.97 5.19
CA GLN A 268 23.00 1.17 3.83
C GLN A 268 23.22 -0.01 2.87
N ARG A 269 24.46 -0.46 2.68
CA ARG A 269 24.78 -1.56 1.74
C ARG A 269 24.23 -2.91 2.22
N PRO A 270 24.46 -3.36 3.47
CA PRO A 270 23.82 -4.58 3.98
C PRO A 270 22.30 -4.56 3.92
N LEU A 271 21.69 -3.43 4.28
CA LEU A 271 20.25 -3.24 4.29
C LEU A 271 19.67 -3.30 2.87
N ALA A 272 20.30 -2.64 1.91
CA ALA A 272 19.90 -2.68 0.51
C ALA A 272 19.95 -4.11 -0.06
N LEU A 273 20.99 -4.88 0.28
CA LEU A 273 21.10 -6.28 -0.11
C LEU A 273 20.03 -7.15 0.56
N LEU A 274 19.80 -6.97 1.86
CA LEU A 274 18.80 -7.71 2.62
C LEU A 274 17.38 -7.47 2.05
N ILE A 275 17.00 -6.21 1.87
CA ILE A 275 15.67 -5.85 1.33
C ILE A 275 15.53 -6.39 -0.11
N THR A 276 16.58 -6.26 -0.94
CA THR A 276 16.56 -6.81 -2.31
C THR A 276 16.33 -8.32 -2.30
N LEU A 277 17.00 -9.06 -1.42
CA LEU A 277 16.83 -10.51 -1.31
C LEU A 277 15.43 -10.89 -0.83
N VAL A 278 14.88 -10.17 0.15
CA VAL A 278 13.53 -10.40 0.65
C VAL A 278 12.48 -10.16 -0.45
N PHE A 279 12.55 -9.03 -1.16
CA PHE A 279 11.62 -8.73 -2.26
C PHE A 279 11.78 -9.67 -3.46
N PHE A 280 13.00 -10.16 -3.71
CA PHE A 280 13.20 -11.19 -4.73
C PHE A 280 12.58 -12.52 -4.31
N LEU A 281 12.63 -12.87 -3.01
CA LEU A 281 12.00 -14.08 -2.48
C LEU A 281 10.48 -14.01 -2.60
N THR A 282 9.86 -12.88 -2.27
CA THR A 282 8.41 -12.68 -2.39
C THR A 282 7.94 -12.68 -3.85
N THR A 283 8.80 -12.27 -4.79
CA THR A 283 8.52 -12.37 -6.24
C THR A 283 8.27 -13.79 -6.71
N MET A 284 8.93 -14.79 -6.09
CA MET A 284 8.67 -16.20 -6.42
C MET A 284 7.28 -16.68 -5.96
N VAL A 285 6.64 -15.97 -5.03
CA VAL A 285 5.30 -16.29 -4.53
C VAL A 285 4.23 -15.51 -5.32
N PHE A 286 4.42 -14.21 -5.50
CA PHE A 286 3.40 -13.30 -6.04
C PHE A 286 3.52 -13.03 -7.55
N GLY A 287 4.59 -13.49 -8.19
CA GLY A 287 4.73 -13.49 -9.65
C GLY A 287 4.73 -12.09 -10.26
N LYS A 288 3.97 -11.92 -11.36
CA LYS A 288 4.02 -10.72 -12.21
C LYS A 288 3.70 -9.42 -11.46
N THR A 289 2.74 -9.44 -10.55
CA THR A 289 2.32 -8.24 -9.80
C THR A 289 3.48 -7.68 -8.98
N GLU A 290 4.21 -8.56 -8.28
CA GLU A 290 5.40 -8.19 -7.50
C GLU A 290 6.51 -7.63 -8.39
N VAL A 291 6.75 -8.26 -9.55
CA VAL A 291 7.76 -7.78 -10.50
C VAL A 291 7.46 -6.34 -10.95
N ILE A 292 6.22 -6.04 -11.33
CA ILE A 292 5.87 -4.69 -11.80
C ILE A 292 6.03 -3.68 -10.65
N GLY A 293 5.50 -3.99 -9.46
CA GLY A 293 5.55 -3.09 -8.31
C GLY A 293 6.95 -2.83 -7.76
N HIS A 294 7.80 -3.86 -7.67
CA HIS A 294 9.10 -3.78 -6.99
C HIS A 294 10.29 -3.52 -7.90
N THR A 295 10.17 -3.58 -9.23
CA THR A 295 11.31 -3.35 -10.15
C THR A 295 12.02 -2.02 -9.87
N ILE A 296 11.27 -0.95 -9.67
CA ILE A 296 11.84 0.37 -9.35
C ILE A 296 12.47 0.42 -7.96
N ILE A 297 11.90 -0.32 -6.99
CA ILE A 297 12.45 -0.41 -5.64
C ILE A 297 13.80 -1.15 -5.67
N HIS A 298 13.91 -2.26 -6.42
CA HIS A 298 15.18 -2.95 -6.65
C HIS A 298 16.22 -2.02 -7.29
N ALA A 299 15.84 -1.19 -8.26
CA ALA A 299 16.74 -0.22 -8.85
C ALA A 299 17.22 0.83 -7.84
N ALA A 300 16.34 1.33 -6.97
CA ALA A 300 16.71 2.24 -5.88
C ALA A 300 17.66 1.59 -4.87
N LEU A 301 17.39 0.33 -4.48
CA LEU A 301 18.26 -0.43 -3.57
C LEU A 301 19.63 -0.72 -4.21
N LEU A 302 19.69 -1.00 -5.51
CA LEU A 302 20.96 -1.13 -6.24
C LEU A 302 21.72 0.20 -6.29
N VAL A 303 21.03 1.33 -6.46
CA VAL A 303 21.65 2.66 -6.32
C VAL A 303 22.24 2.85 -4.92
N PHE A 304 21.53 2.47 -3.86
CA PHE A 304 22.04 2.52 -2.48
C PHE A 304 23.26 1.62 -2.29
N LEU A 305 23.23 0.43 -2.91
CA LEU A 305 24.34 -0.50 -2.90
C LEU A 305 25.56 0.06 -3.64
N LEU A 306 25.40 0.89 -4.67
CA LEU A 306 26.52 1.50 -5.40
C LEU A 306 27.05 2.76 -4.72
N GLU A 307 26.15 3.69 -4.36
CA GLU A 307 26.49 4.98 -3.75
C GLU A 307 27.10 4.81 -2.36
N GLY A 308 26.57 3.87 -1.56
CA GLY A 308 26.98 3.68 -0.17
C GLY A 308 26.84 4.94 0.69
N PRO A 309 27.45 4.95 1.90
CA PRO A 309 27.50 6.12 2.78
C PRO A 309 28.38 7.19 2.14
N GLY A 310 27.80 7.99 1.24
CA GLY A 310 28.55 8.93 0.42
C GLY A 310 29.29 10.01 1.22
N GLU A 311 30.35 10.57 0.64
CA GLU A 311 31.21 11.60 1.26
C GLU A 311 30.47 12.90 1.65
N ARG A 312 29.33 13.20 1.00
CA ARG A 312 28.62 14.47 1.13
C ARG A 312 27.37 14.42 2.01
N TYR A 313 26.88 13.22 2.30
CA TYR A 313 25.70 13.01 3.14
C TYR A 313 26.00 11.89 4.14
N GLY A 314 26.65 12.26 5.23
CA GLY A 314 26.78 11.37 6.38
C GLY A 314 25.42 11.11 7.01
N ALA A 315 25.29 9.97 7.69
CA ALA A 315 24.05 9.62 8.41
C ALA A 315 23.55 10.83 9.22
N PRO A 316 22.25 11.17 9.19
CA PRO A 316 21.70 12.33 9.92
C PRO A 316 21.99 12.33 11.42
N ILE A 317 22.38 11.18 11.99
CA ILE A 317 22.77 11.02 13.40
C ILE A 317 24.26 11.29 13.67
N SER A 318 25.07 11.52 12.62
CA SER A 318 26.52 11.65 12.72
C SER A 318 26.99 12.88 13.52
N PHE A 319 26.13 13.90 13.68
CA PHE A 319 26.43 15.09 14.50
C PHE A 319 26.63 14.78 15.99
N LEU A 320 26.11 13.65 16.48
CA LEU A 320 26.33 13.21 17.86
C LEU A 320 27.65 12.45 17.93
N GLU A 321 28.70 12.97 18.56
CA GLU A 321 29.99 12.27 18.57
C GLU A 321 29.99 10.98 19.40
N ARG A 322 29.23 10.99 20.50
CA ARG A 322 29.22 9.88 21.47
C ARG A 322 28.29 8.76 21.00
N ILE A 323 28.80 7.53 20.99
CA ILE A 323 28.05 6.36 20.51
C ILE A 323 26.75 6.13 21.27
N HIS A 324 26.76 6.24 22.60
CA HIS A 324 25.54 6.08 23.41
C HIS A 324 24.49 7.14 23.07
N LEU A 325 24.88 8.38 22.77
CA LEU A 325 23.94 9.42 22.33
C LEU A 325 23.37 9.09 20.95
N ARG A 326 24.19 8.61 20.00
CA ARG A 326 23.72 8.14 18.69
C ARG A 326 22.71 7.01 18.82
N THR A 327 23.03 6.01 19.65
CA THR A 327 22.19 4.86 19.94
C THR A 327 20.85 5.29 20.53
N THR A 328 20.87 6.12 21.58
CA THR A 328 19.65 6.63 22.22
C THR A 328 18.84 7.48 21.24
N PHE A 329 19.49 8.36 20.47
CA PHE A 329 18.81 9.18 19.48
C PHE A 329 18.14 8.33 18.41
N ALA A 330 18.82 7.30 17.89
CA ALA A 330 18.24 6.40 16.88
C ALA A 330 17.02 5.65 17.43
N ALA A 331 17.13 5.05 18.63
CA ALA A 331 16.02 4.35 19.26
C ALA A 331 14.83 5.27 19.57
N VAL A 332 15.07 6.45 20.13
CA VAL A 332 14.01 7.40 20.50
C VAL A 332 13.36 8.03 19.27
N SER A 333 14.15 8.37 18.23
CA SER A 333 13.58 8.94 17.01
C SER A 333 12.81 7.92 16.16
N PHE A 334 13.10 6.62 16.28
CA PHE A 334 12.23 5.56 15.76
C PHE A 334 10.85 5.58 16.43
N ALA A 335 10.79 5.59 17.76
CA ALA A 335 9.52 5.67 18.49
C ALA A 335 8.75 6.96 18.17
N PHE A 336 9.47 8.07 18.03
CA PHE A 336 8.88 9.34 17.59
C PHE A 336 8.32 9.25 16.17
N LEU A 337 9.07 8.68 15.21
CA LEU A 337 8.59 8.49 13.84
C LEU A 337 7.35 7.60 13.81
N LEU A 338 7.35 6.48 14.53
CA LEU A 338 6.20 5.59 14.65
C LEU A 338 4.95 6.35 15.11
N ALA A 339 5.06 7.15 16.17
CA ALA A 339 3.94 7.96 16.66
C ALA A 339 3.51 9.03 15.64
N VAL A 340 4.47 9.73 15.00
CA VAL A 340 4.21 10.78 14.01
C VAL A 340 3.54 10.25 12.75
N LEU A 341 3.78 8.99 12.36
CA LEU A 341 3.12 8.39 11.21
C LEU A 341 1.80 7.71 11.60
N MET A 342 1.77 6.97 12.72
CA MET A 342 0.61 6.20 13.14
C MET A 342 -0.59 7.08 13.51
N VAL A 343 -0.36 8.20 14.21
CA VAL A 343 -1.46 9.08 14.65
C VAL A 343 -2.20 9.71 13.45
N PRO A 344 -1.53 10.35 12.48
CA PRO A 344 -2.19 10.84 11.27
C PRO A 344 -2.79 9.71 10.43
N TYR A 345 -2.12 8.57 10.31
CA TYR A 345 -2.64 7.43 9.54
C TYR A 345 -4.00 7.00 10.10
N VAL A 346 -4.08 6.69 11.40
CA VAL A 346 -5.34 6.31 12.06
C VAL A 346 -6.37 7.43 12.00
N TYR A 347 -5.96 8.69 12.16
CA TYR A 347 -6.88 9.82 12.06
C TYR A 347 -7.52 9.93 10.66
N ILE A 348 -6.72 9.83 9.60
CA ILE A 348 -7.20 9.92 8.22
C ILE A 348 -8.14 8.75 7.91
N THR A 349 -7.77 7.52 8.30
CA THR A 349 -8.58 6.33 8.02
C THR A 349 -9.90 6.34 8.79
N GLN A 350 -9.88 6.68 10.08
CA GLN A 350 -11.09 6.81 10.90
C GLN A 350 -12.02 7.90 10.35
N ARG A 351 -11.49 9.08 9.99
CA ARG A 351 -12.29 10.16 9.41
C ARG A 351 -12.92 9.74 8.07
N THR A 352 -12.16 9.03 7.24
CA THR A 352 -12.64 8.54 5.94
C THR A 352 -13.76 7.51 6.14
N TYR A 353 -13.55 6.53 7.02
CA TYR A 353 -14.55 5.54 7.37
C TYR A 353 -15.83 6.19 7.90
N LEU A 354 -15.73 7.12 8.85
CA LEU A 354 -16.89 7.83 9.40
C LEU A 354 -17.60 8.69 8.34
N ALA A 355 -16.86 9.34 7.45
CA ALA A 355 -17.43 10.12 6.35
C ALA A 355 -18.19 9.21 5.37
N ASN A 356 -17.62 8.05 5.02
CA ASN A 356 -18.26 7.06 4.17
C ASN A 356 -19.51 6.47 4.82
N GLN A 357 -19.44 6.15 6.12
CA GLN A 357 -20.60 5.68 6.89
C GLN A 357 -21.69 6.75 7.01
N SER A 358 -21.33 8.04 7.08
CA SER A 358 -22.30 9.14 7.11
C SER A 358 -22.93 9.38 5.74
N ALA A 359 -22.14 9.29 4.66
CA ALA A 359 -22.62 9.37 3.29
C ALA A 359 -23.56 8.20 2.96
N ALA A 360 -23.17 6.98 3.36
CA ALA A 360 -24.00 5.79 3.30
C ALA A 360 -25.22 5.90 4.23
N GLY A 361 -25.10 6.55 5.38
CA GLY A 361 -26.14 6.86 6.36
C GLY A 361 -27.21 7.85 5.88
N THR A 362 -27.06 8.38 4.66
CA THR A 362 -28.18 8.89 3.86
C THR A 362 -28.95 7.73 3.20
N VAL A 363 -29.12 6.62 3.91
CA VAL A 363 -30.15 5.63 3.59
C VAL A 363 -31.47 6.34 3.81
N ALA A 364 -32.27 6.46 2.75
CA ALA A 364 -33.61 7.00 2.85
C ALA A 364 -34.37 6.29 4.00
N SER A 365 -35.12 7.05 4.79
CA SER A 365 -35.99 6.53 5.84
C SER A 365 -36.97 5.51 5.25
N GLY A 366 -36.65 4.22 5.35
CA GLY A 366 -37.48 3.13 4.83
C GLY A 366 -36.93 1.76 5.26
N GLU A 367 -37.82 0.77 5.32
CA GLU A 367 -37.44 -0.61 5.66
C GLU A 367 -36.54 -1.21 4.57
N PRO A 368 -35.54 -2.04 4.96
CA PRO A 368 -34.68 -2.74 4.02
C PRO A 368 -35.50 -3.68 3.16
N ARG A 369 -35.38 -3.56 1.85
CA ARG A 369 -36.10 -4.44 0.92
C ARG A 369 -35.27 -4.86 -0.26
N VAL A 370 -35.68 -5.98 -0.82
CA VAL A 370 -35.05 -6.57 -1.98
C VAL A 370 -36.11 -7.06 -2.96
N PHE A 371 -35.86 -6.92 -4.25
CA PHE A 371 -36.88 -7.14 -5.27
C PHE A 371 -36.30 -7.65 -6.59
N PHE A 372 -37.19 -8.11 -7.46
CA PHE A 372 -36.92 -8.40 -8.87
C PHE A 372 -37.16 -7.13 -9.70
N LEU A 373 -36.16 -6.72 -10.47
CA LEU A 373 -36.33 -5.74 -11.53
C LEU A 373 -36.97 -6.42 -12.76
N GLU A 374 -36.43 -7.57 -13.13
CA GLU A 374 -36.87 -8.41 -14.24
C GLU A 374 -36.64 -9.90 -13.89
N PRO A 375 -37.51 -10.82 -14.33
CA PRO A 375 -38.86 -10.58 -14.82
C PRO A 375 -39.81 -10.11 -13.69
N ARG A 376 -40.93 -9.50 -14.05
CA ARG A 376 -41.98 -9.11 -13.09
C ARG A 376 -42.88 -10.29 -12.74
N ASP A 377 -43.53 -10.24 -11.59
CA ASP A 377 -44.55 -11.22 -11.22
C ASP A 377 -45.66 -11.32 -12.27
N GLY A 378 -46.04 -12.55 -12.62
CA GLY A 378 -46.99 -12.88 -13.67
C GLY A 378 -46.44 -12.78 -15.11
N ALA A 379 -45.16 -12.49 -15.31
CA ALA A 379 -44.61 -12.31 -16.67
C ALA A 379 -44.65 -13.60 -17.49
N ILE A 380 -44.93 -13.46 -18.78
CA ILE A 380 -44.82 -14.53 -19.79
C ILE A 380 -43.56 -14.25 -20.61
N VAL A 381 -42.58 -15.15 -20.53
CA VAL A 381 -41.22 -14.96 -21.08
C VAL A 381 -40.80 -16.13 -21.95
N SER A 382 -39.69 -15.99 -22.68
CA SER A 382 -39.06 -17.07 -23.43
C SER A 382 -37.74 -17.46 -22.78
N SER A 383 -37.40 -18.75 -22.82
CA SER A 383 -36.14 -19.28 -22.29
C SER A 383 -34.99 -19.04 -23.29
N PRO A 384 -33.78 -18.65 -22.85
CA PRO A 384 -33.37 -18.43 -21.46
C PRO A 384 -33.90 -17.12 -20.87
N VAL A 385 -34.15 -17.11 -19.57
CA VAL A 385 -34.72 -15.97 -18.85
C VAL A 385 -33.62 -15.21 -18.13
N THR A 386 -33.52 -13.90 -18.39
CA THR A 386 -32.65 -12.99 -17.65
C THR A 386 -33.35 -12.50 -16.39
N PHE A 387 -32.72 -12.73 -15.24
CA PHE A 387 -33.14 -12.18 -13.96
C PHE A 387 -32.24 -11.01 -13.58
N ARG A 388 -32.85 -9.92 -13.10
CA ARG A 388 -32.16 -8.74 -12.56
C ARG A 388 -32.74 -8.41 -11.20
N PHE A 389 -31.88 -8.14 -10.24
CA PHE A 389 -32.26 -7.90 -8.85
C PHE A 389 -31.92 -6.47 -8.43
N GLY A 390 -32.77 -5.91 -7.56
CA GLY A 390 -32.52 -4.62 -6.92
C GLY A 390 -32.63 -4.76 -5.40
N ALA A 391 -31.85 -3.97 -4.67
CA ALA A 391 -31.98 -3.80 -3.23
C ALA A 391 -32.16 -2.32 -2.91
N GLU A 392 -32.94 -2.02 -1.89
CA GLU A 392 -33.18 -0.67 -1.39
C GLU A 392 -33.07 -0.69 0.12
N ASN A 393 -32.37 0.28 0.69
CA ASN A 393 -32.07 0.35 2.12
C ASN A 393 -31.42 -0.92 2.68
N PHE A 394 -30.87 -1.77 1.81
CA PHE A 394 -30.22 -3.04 2.13
C PHE A 394 -28.97 -3.18 1.27
N ARG A 395 -27.87 -3.62 1.89
CA ARG A 395 -26.57 -3.70 1.21
C ARG A 395 -26.30 -5.12 0.70
N ILE A 396 -25.87 -5.19 -0.55
CA ILE A 396 -25.44 -6.43 -1.19
C ILE A 396 -23.94 -6.39 -1.37
N GLU A 397 -23.25 -7.42 -0.86
CA GLU A 397 -21.80 -7.52 -0.87
C GLU A 397 -21.37 -8.93 -1.27
N ALA A 398 -20.19 -9.04 -1.87
CA ALA A 398 -19.60 -10.33 -2.17
C ALA A 398 -19.27 -11.05 -0.86
N VAL A 399 -19.44 -12.37 -0.85
CA VAL A 399 -18.98 -13.24 0.22
C VAL A 399 -17.45 -13.27 0.18
N ALA A 400 -16.82 -12.38 0.95
CA ALA A 400 -15.43 -12.52 1.29
C ALA A 400 -15.24 -13.84 2.07
N HIS A 401 -14.14 -14.54 1.83
CA HIS A 401 -13.93 -15.91 2.34
C HIS A 401 -14.00 -16.05 3.88
N ARG A 402 -14.03 -14.97 4.68
CA ARG A 402 -14.41 -14.99 6.10
C ARG A 402 -15.03 -13.67 6.57
N GLN A 403 -16.06 -13.81 7.42
CA GLN A 403 -16.81 -12.77 8.13
C GLN A 403 -17.45 -11.71 7.23
N GLY A 404 -18.72 -11.94 6.87
CA GLY A 404 -19.57 -10.91 6.28
C GLY A 404 -19.74 -9.73 7.24
N ARG A 405 -19.92 -8.53 6.70
CA ARG A 405 -20.23 -7.34 7.50
C ARG A 405 -21.62 -7.52 8.14
N ASP A 406 -21.74 -7.17 9.43
CA ASP A 406 -23.03 -7.17 10.12
C ASP A 406 -24.04 -6.31 9.36
N GLY A 407 -25.16 -6.91 8.95
CA GLY A 407 -26.25 -6.24 8.23
C GLY A 407 -26.12 -6.19 6.70
N ALA A 408 -25.09 -6.81 6.11
CA ALA A 408 -24.99 -7.03 4.67
C ALA A 408 -25.29 -8.51 4.31
N GLY A 409 -25.60 -8.76 3.04
CA GLY A 409 -25.76 -10.12 2.53
C GLY A 409 -25.47 -10.23 1.04
N HIS A 410 -25.60 -11.43 0.50
CA HIS A 410 -25.45 -11.70 -0.93
C HIS A 410 -26.75 -12.32 -1.47
N TYR A 411 -27.01 -12.22 -2.78
CA TYR A 411 -28.25 -12.75 -3.34
C TYR A 411 -28.26 -14.29 -3.36
N GLN A 412 -29.45 -14.84 -3.15
CA GLN A 412 -29.77 -16.25 -3.34
C GLN A 412 -31.10 -16.33 -4.09
N LEU A 413 -31.17 -17.19 -5.11
CA LEU A 413 -32.35 -17.43 -5.94
C LEU A 413 -32.76 -18.90 -5.82
N GLY A 414 -33.96 -19.16 -5.33
CA GLY A 414 -34.60 -20.47 -5.35
C GLY A 414 -35.44 -20.62 -6.61
N VAL A 415 -35.16 -21.64 -7.41
CA VAL A 415 -35.89 -22.01 -8.64
C VAL A 415 -36.92 -23.08 -8.29
N ASP A 416 -38.20 -22.80 -8.51
CA ASP A 416 -39.33 -23.65 -8.11
C ASP A 416 -39.33 -24.01 -6.62
N ALA A 417 -38.81 -23.08 -5.80
CA ALA A 417 -38.72 -23.20 -4.35
C ALA A 417 -39.47 -22.07 -3.63
N GLU A 418 -39.89 -22.35 -2.39
CA GLU A 418 -40.40 -21.32 -1.49
C GLU A 418 -39.25 -20.58 -0.80
N CYS A 419 -39.52 -19.34 -0.35
CA CYS A 419 -38.58 -18.63 0.51
C CYS A 419 -38.38 -19.38 1.82
N LEU A 420 -37.14 -19.42 2.30
CA LEU A 420 -36.84 -20.06 3.57
C LEU A 420 -37.08 -19.05 4.71
N PRO A 421 -37.49 -19.53 5.89
CA PRO A 421 -37.67 -18.64 7.04
C PRO A 421 -36.30 -18.11 7.53
N PRO A 422 -36.27 -16.92 8.17
CA PRO A 422 -35.04 -16.34 8.69
C PRO A 422 -34.25 -17.29 9.59
N GLY A 423 -32.92 -17.19 9.55
CA GLY A 423 -32.02 -18.03 10.34
C GLY A 423 -31.69 -19.41 9.74
N VAL A 424 -32.30 -19.80 8.62
CA VAL A 424 -32.04 -21.08 7.94
C VAL A 424 -30.86 -20.95 6.98
N ILE A 425 -29.96 -21.93 7.00
CA ILE A 425 -28.88 -22.04 6.01
C ILE A 425 -29.47 -22.54 4.70
N VAL A 426 -29.29 -21.76 3.62
CA VAL A 426 -29.69 -22.18 2.28
C VAL A 426 -28.75 -23.29 1.79
N PRO A 427 -29.28 -24.46 1.38
CA PRO A 427 -28.46 -25.56 0.87
C PRO A 427 -27.68 -25.19 -0.39
N ASP A 428 -26.52 -25.82 -0.59
CA ASP A 428 -25.77 -25.71 -1.83
C ASP A 428 -26.40 -26.56 -2.94
N GLY A 429 -26.40 -26.03 -4.17
CA GLY A 429 -26.91 -26.72 -5.36
C GLY A 429 -28.43 -26.59 -5.55
N GLN A 430 -28.95 -27.26 -6.58
CA GLN A 430 -30.36 -27.17 -6.97
C GLN A 430 -31.29 -27.54 -5.79
N PRO A 431 -32.39 -26.79 -5.56
CA PRO A 431 -32.96 -25.75 -6.44
C PRO A 431 -32.39 -24.33 -6.24
N TRP A 432 -31.31 -24.15 -5.47
CA TRP A 432 -30.78 -22.84 -5.10
C TRP A 432 -29.57 -22.42 -5.94
N ILE A 433 -29.52 -21.14 -6.26
CA ILE A 433 -28.39 -20.47 -6.93
C ILE A 433 -27.89 -19.37 -6.01
N HIS A 434 -26.60 -19.40 -5.69
CA HIS A 434 -25.92 -18.44 -4.82
C HIS A 434 -25.11 -17.44 -5.64
N PHE A 435 -25.06 -16.19 -5.19
CA PHE A 435 -24.37 -15.09 -5.87
C PHE A 435 -23.25 -14.53 -4.97
N PRO A 436 -22.16 -15.30 -4.76
CA PRO A 436 -21.12 -14.95 -3.79
C PRO A 436 -20.29 -13.74 -4.20
N ASP A 437 -20.41 -13.25 -5.43
CA ASP A 437 -19.69 -12.10 -5.97
C ASP A 437 -20.54 -10.81 -5.98
N ALA A 438 -21.71 -10.82 -5.32
CA ALA A 438 -22.72 -9.75 -5.38
C ALA A 438 -23.27 -9.45 -6.77
N THR A 439 -23.11 -10.36 -7.73
CA THR A 439 -23.72 -10.21 -9.06
C THR A 439 -25.25 -10.12 -8.93
N SER A 440 -25.84 -9.11 -9.57
CA SER A 440 -27.28 -8.82 -9.52
C SER A 440 -28.04 -9.30 -10.76
N GLU A 441 -27.38 -10.00 -11.67
CA GLU A 441 -27.93 -10.46 -12.94
C GLU A 441 -27.53 -11.92 -13.24
N ILE A 442 -28.48 -12.74 -13.70
CA ILE A 442 -28.22 -14.09 -14.18
C ILE A 442 -29.10 -14.45 -15.36
N VAL A 443 -28.61 -15.32 -16.24
CA VAL A 443 -29.38 -15.93 -17.32
C VAL A 443 -29.62 -17.39 -16.95
N VAL A 444 -30.89 -17.79 -16.80
CA VAL A 444 -31.27 -19.15 -16.40
C VAL A 444 -32.03 -19.83 -17.54
N GLN A 445 -31.59 -21.04 -17.91
CA GLN A 445 -32.31 -21.90 -18.84
C GLN A 445 -33.43 -22.61 -18.08
N LEU A 446 -34.68 -22.39 -18.50
CA LEU A 446 -35.89 -23.00 -17.91
C LEU A 446 -36.65 -23.82 -18.94
N GLU A 447 -37.37 -24.84 -18.47
CA GLU A 447 -38.31 -25.61 -19.28
C GLU A 447 -39.59 -24.80 -19.56
N PRO A 448 -40.36 -25.11 -20.62
CA PRO A 448 -41.67 -24.48 -20.85
C PRO A 448 -42.66 -24.82 -19.74
N GLY A 449 -43.39 -23.83 -19.22
CA GLY A 449 -44.37 -24.02 -18.16
C GLY A 449 -44.38 -22.94 -17.08
N PRO A 450 -45.22 -23.10 -16.04
CA PRO A 450 -45.26 -22.20 -14.90
C PRO A 450 -44.07 -22.47 -13.96
N HIS A 451 -43.37 -21.41 -13.57
CA HIS A 451 -42.27 -21.46 -12.62
C HIS A 451 -42.48 -20.47 -11.48
N ARG A 452 -41.94 -20.80 -10.31
CA ARG A 452 -41.93 -19.93 -9.13
C ARG A 452 -40.48 -19.62 -8.74
N PHE A 453 -40.23 -18.38 -8.37
CA PHE A 453 -38.93 -17.96 -7.89
C PHE A 453 -39.08 -17.32 -6.51
N CYS A 454 -38.16 -17.66 -5.62
CA CYS A 454 -37.92 -16.89 -4.42
C CYS A 454 -36.53 -16.28 -4.49
N ARG A 455 -36.40 -15.03 -4.09
CA ARG A 455 -35.12 -14.39 -3.88
C ARG A 455 -35.05 -13.82 -2.47
N GLN A 456 -33.92 -14.07 -1.82
CA GLN A 456 -33.62 -13.65 -0.45
C GLN A 456 -32.11 -13.43 -0.29
N PRO A 457 -31.65 -12.55 0.61
CA PRO A 457 -30.25 -12.41 0.92
C PRO A 457 -29.81 -13.38 2.02
N GLY A 458 -28.60 -13.93 1.87
CA GLY A 458 -27.91 -14.72 2.89
C GLY A 458 -26.73 -13.96 3.50
N ASP A 459 -26.41 -14.23 4.76
CA ASP A 459 -25.14 -13.80 5.38
C ASP A 459 -23.94 -14.58 4.81
N SER A 460 -22.73 -14.38 5.36
CA SER A 460 -21.53 -15.10 4.89
C SER A 460 -21.56 -16.62 5.11
N GLU A 461 -22.47 -17.13 5.96
CA GLU A 461 -22.72 -18.57 6.15
C GLU A 461 -23.91 -19.07 5.32
N HIS A 462 -24.39 -18.26 4.37
CA HIS A 462 -25.58 -18.52 3.55
C HIS A 462 -26.88 -18.62 4.38
N ARG A 463 -26.90 -18.05 5.58
CA ARG A 463 -28.07 -18.01 6.45
C ARG A 463 -29.00 -16.87 6.04
N THR A 464 -30.28 -17.19 5.82
CA THR A 464 -31.30 -16.20 5.45
C THR A 464 -31.47 -15.13 6.52
N LEU A 465 -31.52 -13.86 6.10
CA LEU A 465 -31.63 -12.72 6.99
C LEU A 465 -33.09 -12.38 7.38
N PRO A 466 -33.34 -11.85 8.60
CA PRO A 466 -34.66 -11.44 9.04
C PRO A 466 -35.11 -10.10 8.43
N GLY A 467 -36.37 -10.01 8.00
CA GLY A 467 -37.01 -8.77 7.57
C GLY A 467 -38.08 -8.99 6.50
N ASP A 468 -39.25 -8.37 6.65
CA ASP A 468 -40.40 -8.60 5.75
C ASP A 468 -40.12 -8.18 4.30
N GLY A 469 -39.24 -7.19 4.10
CA GLY A 469 -38.79 -6.76 2.78
C GLY A 469 -37.64 -7.59 2.19
N LEU A 470 -37.04 -8.51 2.96
CA LEU A 470 -35.85 -9.27 2.54
C LEU A 470 -36.18 -10.59 1.85
N ALA A 471 -37.46 -10.90 1.62
CA ALA A 471 -37.87 -12.02 0.79
C ALA A 471 -38.83 -11.53 -0.30
N ALA A 472 -38.52 -11.82 -1.57
CA ALA A 472 -39.38 -11.54 -2.70
C ALA A 472 -39.68 -12.82 -3.45
N ALA A 473 -40.94 -13.05 -3.82
CA ALA A 473 -41.34 -14.18 -4.64
C ALA A 473 -42.09 -13.69 -5.87
N ILE A 474 -41.84 -14.34 -7.00
CA ILE A 474 -42.56 -14.11 -8.26
C ILE A 474 -42.95 -15.43 -8.89
N ARG A 475 -43.97 -15.40 -9.74
CA ARG A 475 -44.38 -16.48 -10.63
C ARG A 475 -44.27 -16.01 -12.06
N ILE A 476 -43.72 -16.83 -12.94
CA ILE A 476 -43.64 -16.53 -14.37
C ILE A 476 -44.10 -17.74 -15.18
N THR A 477 -44.41 -17.52 -16.45
CA THR A 477 -44.72 -18.60 -17.40
C THR A 477 -43.73 -18.55 -18.56
N VAL A 478 -43.00 -19.64 -18.77
CA VAL A 478 -42.09 -19.80 -19.90
C VAL A 478 -42.84 -20.41 -21.08
N ARG A 479 -42.77 -19.76 -22.25
CA ARG A 479 -43.42 -20.22 -23.49
C ARG A 479 -42.71 -21.38 -24.16
#